data_AF-A0A843R374-F1
#
_entry.id   AF-A0A843R374-F1
#
_cell.length_a   1.000
_cell.length_b   1.000
_cell.length_c   1.000
_cell.angle_alpha   90.00
_cell.angle_beta   90.00
_cell.angle_gamma   90.00
#
_symmetry.space_group_name_H-M   'P 1'
#
loop_
_entity.id
_entity.type
_entity.pdbx_description
1 polymer ?
#
loop_
_entity_poly.entity_id
_entity_poly.type
_entity_poly.pdbx_seq_one_letter_code
_entity_poly.pdbx_strand_id
1 'polypeptide(L)' 'SRLTIVKRLHGRDSQSMTELASQLQDKLKTLTVDHGKEFANYQTIEQLTGTQVYFAHAYSPHERGSNENRNRVL' A
#
# COMPACT_ATOMS: atom_id res chain seq x y z
N SER A 1 -17.49 3.03 -8.46
CA SER A 1 -16.46 3.94 -9.00
C SER A 1 -15.09 3.55 -8.45
N ARG A 2 -13.99 3.92 -9.10
CA ARG A 2 -12.63 3.70 -8.58
C ARG A 2 -12.11 5.02 -8.01
N LEU A 3 -11.74 5.06 -6.73
CA LEU A 3 -11.08 6.21 -6.11
C LEU A 3 -9.56 6.06 -6.27
N THR A 4 -8.86 7.12 -6.61
CA THR A 4 -7.39 7.14 -6.69
C THR A 4 -6.86 8.29 -5.85
N ILE A 5 -5.94 7.97 -4.95
CA ILE A 5 -5.27 8.92 -4.08
C ILE A 5 -3.78 8.87 -4.40
N VAL A 6 -3.18 10.01 -4.71
CA VAL A 6 -1.74 10.13 -4.95
C VAL A 6 -1.19 11.08 -3.89
N LYS A 7 -0.25 10.59 -3.08
CA LYS A 7 0.40 11.39 -2.05
C LYS A 7 1.90 11.21 -2.18
N ARG A 8 2.62 12.34 -2.25
CA ARG A 8 4.08 12.35 -2.16
C ARG A 8 4.48 12.05 -0.71
N LEU A 9 5.32 11.05 -0.54
CA LEU A 9 5.91 10.70 0.76
C LEU A 9 7.29 11.34 0.91
N HIS A 10 7.72 11.54 2.16
CA HIS A 10 9.01 12.14 2.48
C HIS A 10 10.18 11.19 2.20
N GLY A 11 9.96 9.88 2.28
CA GLY A 11 10.95 8.85 1.93
C GLY A 11 10.30 7.57 1.42
N ARG A 12 11.13 6.68 0.84
CA ARG A 12 10.76 5.30 0.51
C ARG A 12 11.21 4.38 1.64
N ASP A 13 10.53 4.54 2.78
CA ASP A 13 10.79 3.82 4.03
C ASP A 13 9.48 3.40 4.69
N SER A 14 9.58 2.46 5.63
CA SER A 14 8.43 1.88 6.31
C SER A 14 7.74 2.84 7.29
N GLN A 15 8.44 3.86 7.78
CA GLN A 15 7.86 4.86 8.69
C GLN A 15 6.87 5.73 7.92
N SER A 16 7.29 6.26 6.77
CA SER A 16 6.45 7.04 5.85
C SER A 16 5.19 6.27 5.41
N MET A 17 5.31 4.96 5.19
CA MET A 17 4.17 4.10 4.85
C MET A 17 3.22 3.89 6.02
N THR A 18 3.76 3.73 7.24
CA THR A 18 2.96 3.55 8.45
C THR A 18 2.14 4.80 8.77
N GLU A 19 2.74 5.99 8.65
CA GLU A 19 2.02 7.26 8.84
C GLU A 19 0.87 7.43 7.84
N LEU A 20 1.11 7.07 6.57
CA LEU A 20 0.06 7.10 5.55
C LEU A 20 -1.07 6.13 5.88
N ALA A 21 -0.74 4.90 6.29
CA ALA A 21 -1.74 3.90 6.62
C ALA A 21 -2.61 4.34 7.80
N SER A 22 -2.02 4.95 8.84
CA SER A 22 -2.76 5.51 9.97
C SER A 22 -3.71 6.64 9.54
N GLN A 23 -3.28 7.54 8.65
CA GLN A 23 -4.16 8.60 8.11
C GLN A 23 -5.36 8.08 7.31
N LEU A 24 -5.27 6.85 6.81
CA LEU A 24 -6.30 6.22 5.99
C LEU A 24 -7.04 5.09 6.72
N GLN A 25 -6.72 4.81 7.99
CA GLN A 25 -7.17 3.61 8.70
C GLN A 25 -8.70 3.42 8.66
N ASP A 26 -9.48 4.48 8.89
CA ASP A 26 -10.95 4.40 8.91
C ASP A 26 -11.58 4.21 7.52
N LYS A 27 -10.76 4.30 6.47
CA LYS A 27 -11.17 4.18 5.06
C LYS A 27 -10.68 2.89 4.41
N LEU A 28 -9.85 2.11 5.11
CA LEU A 28 -9.23 0.89 4.58
C LEU A 28 -9.82 -0.34 5.29
N LYS A 29 -10.21 -1.35 4.50
CA LYS A 29 -10.59 -2.67 5.03
C LYS A 29 -9.43 -3.65 4.95
N THR A 30 -8.72 -3.61 3.83
CA THR A 30 -7.53 -4.41 3.56
C THR A 30 -6.56 -3.57 2.71
N LEU A 31 -5.28 -3.91 2.76
CA LEU A 31 -4.24 -3.28 1.96
C LEU A 31 -3.53 -4.34 1.12
N THR A 32 -3.50 -4.19 -0.19
CA THR A 32 -2.78 -5.11 -1.09
C THR A 32 -1.55 -4.43 -1.69
N VAL A 33 -0.37 -4.96 -1.38
CA VAL A 33 0.93 -4.34 -1.68
C VAL A 33 1.82 -5.29 -2.49
N ASP A 34 2.91 -4.75 -3.03
CA ASP A 34 4.00 -5.58 -3.54
C ASP A 34 5.00 -5.87 -2.41
N HIS A 35 6.01 -6.69 -2.71
CA HIS A 35 7.11 -6.98 -1.78
C HIS A 35 8.15 -5.84 -1.71
N GLY A 36 7.71 -4.58 -1.86
CA GLY A 36 8.55 -3.41 -1.67
C GLY A 36 9.11 -3.33 -0.25
N LYS A 37 10.35 -2.87 -0.11
CA LYS A 37 11.05 -2.75 1.19
C LYS A 37 10.35 -1.80 2.16
N GLU A 38 9.58 -0.85 1.64
CA GLU A 38 8.73 0.06 2.38
C GLU A 38 7.60 -0.66 3.15
N PHE A 39 7.25 -1.89 2.77
CA PHE A 39 6.27 -2.73 3.46
C PHE A 39 6.92 -3.82 4.33
N ALA A 40 8.24 -3.77 4.55
CA ALA A 40 8.94 -4.74 5.39
C ALA A 40 8.38 -4.77 6.84
N ASN A 41 7.87 -3.64 7.34
CA ASN A 41 7.25 -3.54 8.67
C ASN A 41 5.71 -3.60 8.62
N TYR A 42 5.13 -4.36 7.69
CA TYR A 42 3.66 -4.45 7.54
C TYR A 42 2.94 -4.87 8.83
N GLN A 43 3.57 -5.67 9.69
CA GLN A 43 2.99 -6.08 10.97
C GLN A 43 2.67 -4.88 11.87
N THR A 44 3.53 -3.85 11.85
CA THR A 44 3.29 -2.60 12.57
C THR A 44 2.11 -1.84 11.97
N ILE A 45 1.96 -1.87 10.65
CA ILE A 45 0.81 -1.27 9.96
C ILE A 45 -0.49 -1.98 10.38
N GLU A 46 -0.50 -3.31 10.37
CA GLU A 46 -1.68 -4.09 10.78
C GLU A 46 -2.05 -3.80 12.24
N GLN A 47 -1.07 -3.75 13.14
CA GLN A 47 -1.31 -3.47 14.56
C GLN A 47 -1.86 -2.06 14.83
N LEU A 48 -1.32 -1.05 14.15
CA LEU A 48 -1.73 0.34 14.37
C LEU A 48 -3.08 0.67 13.74
N THR A 49 -3.38 0.08 12.58
CA THR A 49 -4.56 0.44 11.78
C THR A 49 -5.69 -0.57 11.90
N GLY A 50 -5.44 -1.77 12.42
CA GLY A 50 -6.38 -2.89 12.38
C GLY A 50 -6.67 -3.40 10.95
N THR A 51 -5.93 -2.92 9.94
CA THR A 51 -6.14 -3.26 8.53
C THR A 51 -5.23 -4.41 8.13
N GLN A 52 -5.79 -5.49 7.57
CA GLN A 52 -5.01 -6.62 7.09
C GLN A 52 -4.19 -6.28 5.84
N VAL A 53 -2.92 -6.67 5.81
CA VAL A 53 -2.01 -6.47 4.68
C VAL A 53 -1.81 -7.78 3.92
N TYR A 54 -1.98 -7.73 2.60
CA TYR A 54 -1.76 -8.83 1.67
C TYR A 54 -0.69 -8.48 0.65
N PHE A 55 0.13 -9.46 0.30
CA PHE A 55 1.18 -9.29 -0.71
C PHE A 55 0.77 -9.98 -2.01
N ALA A 56 1.00 -9.30 -3.14
CA ALA A 56 0.87 -9.91 -4.46
C ALA A 56 1.93 -11.00 -4.66
N HIS A 57 1.59 -12.03 -5.42
CA HIS A 57 2.50 -13.14 -5.70
C HIS A 57 3.70 -12.68 -6.53
N ALA A 58 4.85 -13.34 -6.30
CA ALA A 58 6.03 -13.12 -7.11
C ALA A 58 5.72 -13.40 -8.59
N TYR A 59 6.30 -12.59 -9.48
CA TYR A 59 6.15 -12.71 -10.94
C TYR A 59 4.70 -12.67 -11.46
N SER A 60 3.76 -12.09 -10.68
CA SER A 60 2.34 -12.00 -11.04
C SER A 60 1.88 -10.54 -11.24
N PRO A 61 2.44 -9.81 -12.23
CA PRO A 61 2.12 -8.40 -12.48
C PRO A 61 0.64 -8.17 -12.82
N HIS A 62 -0.05 -9.19 -13.34
CA HIS A 62 -1.47 -9.15 -13.65
C HIS A 62 -2.37 -8.96 -12.41
N GLU A 63 -1.94 -9.42 -11.22
CA GLU A 63 -2.64 -9.16 -9.96
C GLU A 63 -2.62 -7.68 -9.56
N ARG A 64 -1.65 -6.93 -10.10
CA ARG A 64 -1.46 -5.49 -9.91
C ARG A 64 -1.75 -4.68 -11.18
N GLY A 65 -2.38 -5.28 -12.19
CA GLY A 65 -2.56 -4.63 -13.50
C GLY A 65 -3.25 -3.26 -13.43
N SER A 66 -4.17 -3.07 -12.47
CA SER A 66 -4.79 -1.76 -12.24
C SER A 66 -3.85 -0.73 -11.58
N ASN A 67 -2.96 -1.17 -10.68
CA ASN A 67 -1.96 -0.31 -10.05
C ASN A 67 -0.86 0.10 -11.04
N GLU A 68 -0.34 -0.85 -11.82
CA GLU A 68 0.70 -0.58 -12.82
C GLU A 68 0.19 0.32 -13.95
N ASN A 69 -1.03 0.08 -14.43
CA ASN A 69 -1.64 0.95 -15.42
C ASN A 69 -1.82 2.38 -14.87
N ARG A 70 -2.15 2.52 -13.59
CA ARG A 70 -2.29 3.84 -12.95
C ARG A 70 -0.93 4.54 -12.84
N ASN A 71 0.12 3.85 -12.40
CA ASN A 71 1.47 4.42 -12.32
C ASN A 71 2.05 4.85 -13.66
N ARG A 72 1.57 4.27 -14.78
CA ARG A 72 2.00 4.63 -16.13
C ARG A 72 1.31 5.89 -16.67
N VAL A 73 0.17 6.25 -16.09
CA VAL A 73 -0.69 7.38 -16.51
C VAL A 73 -0.46 8.62 -15.63
N LEU A 74 0.08 8.43 -14.42
CA LEU A 74 0.46 9.50 -13.49
C LEU A 74 1.91 9.95 -13.73
#